data_AF-A0A9D2GA67-F1
#
_entry.id   AF-A0A9D2GA67-F1
#
_cell.length_a   1.000
_cell.length_b   1.000
_cell.length_c   1.000
_cell.angle_alpha   90.00
_cell.angle_beta   90.00
_cell.angle_gamma   90.00
#
_symmetry.space_group_name_H-M   'P 1'
#
loop_
_entity.id
_entity.type
_entity.pdbx_description
1 polymer ?
#
loop_
_entity_poly.entity_id
_entity_poly.type
_entity_poly.pdbx_seq_one_letter_code
_entity_poly.pdbx_strand_id
1 'polypeptide(L)'
;GEKYNVEIPVVVAGGIYDSTDVKRVLALGADGVQVATRFVTTEECDADIRYKEAYINATKEDIKIVKSPVGMPGRAIMNSFMERVMSGEKVPHSPCHRCLAKCDPANIPYCITDGLINAVKGNIENALLFCGAKAYRAEKIETVKDVVQALFA
;
A
#
# COMPACT_ATOMS: atom_id res chain seq x y z
N GLY A 1 21.04 18.03 -7.76
CA GLY A 1 22.43 17.86 -8.18
C GLY A 1 23.16 19.17 -8.31
N GLU A 2 22.58 20.13 -9.04
CA GLU A 2 23.22 21.39 -9.45
C GLU A 2 23.96 22.16 -8.37
N LYS A 3 23.37 22.34 -7.17
CA LYS A 3 24.03 23.03 -6.05
C LYS A 3 25.41 22.47 -5.70
N TYR A 4 25.62 21.16 -5.92
CA TYR A 4 26.86 20.46 -5.60
C TYR A 4 27.54 19.88 -6.85
N ASN A 5 27.04 20.19 -8.06
CA ASN A 5 27.51 19.62 -9.33
C ASN A 5 27.67 18.09 -9.32
N VAL A 6 26.70 17.39 -8.71
CA VAL A 6 26.65 15.92 -8.69
C VAL A 6 25.37 15.41 -9.33
N GLU A 7 25.48 14.28 -10.01
CA GLU A 7 24.33 13.51 -10.47
C GLU A 7 23.67 12.82 -9.26
N ILE A 8 22.35 12.98 -9.12
CA ILE A 8 21.58 12.35 -8.03
C ILE A 8 20.74 11.24 -8.65
N PRO A 9 20.92 9.97 -8.22
CA PRO A 9 20.14 8.87 -8.75
C PRO A 9 18.64 9.07 -8.54
N VAL A 10 17.85 8.78 -9.57
CA VAL A 10 16.41 8.88 -9.58
C VAL A 10 15.79 7.49 -9.57
N VAL A 11 15.08 7.17 -8.48
CA VAL A 11 14.35 5.90 -8.33
C VAL A 11 12.85 6.15 -8.54
N VAL A 12 12.25 5.49 -9.52
CA VAL A 12 10.80 5.61 -9.80
C VAL A 12 10.02 4.64 -8.92
N ALA A 13 8.98 5.14 -8.25
CA ALA A 13 8.12 4.37 -7.37
C ALA A 13 6.65 4.44 -7.79
N GLY A 14 5.92 3.34 -7.57
CA GLY A 14 4.47 3.28 -7.77
C GLY A 14 4.05 2.90 -9.20
N GLY A 15 3.12 1.95 -9.29
CA GLY A 15 2.58 1.48 -10.58
C GLY A 15 3.50 0.52 -11.36
N ILE A 16 4.64 0.11 -10.79
CA ILE A 16 5.56 -0.88 -11.34
C ILE A 16 5.12 -2.27 -10.86
N TYR A 17 4.88 -3.20 -11.79
CA TYR A 17 4.34 -4.52 -11.46
C TYR A 17 5.05 -5.69 -12.16
N ASP A 18 5.50 -5.49 -13.40
CA ASP A 18 6.18 -6.49 -14.23
C ASP A 18 7.40 -5.89 -14.94
N SER A 19 8.18 -6.73 -15.64
CA SER A 19 9.40 -6.27 -16.30
C SER A 19 9.16 -5.26 -17.42
N THR A 20 7.96 -5.19 -17.99
CA THR A 20 7.62 -4.17 -18.98
C THR A 20 7.56 -2.80 -18.32
N ASP A 21 6.96 -2.70 -17.12
CA ASP A 21 6.97 -1.45 -16.35
C ASP A 21 8.40 -1.02 -15.98
N VAL A 22 9.25 -1.97 -15.57
CA VAL A 22 10.66 -1.72 -15.20
C VAL A 22 11.44 -1.21 -16.41
N LYS A 23 11.40 -1.94 -17.54
CA LYS A 23 12.07 -1.55 -18.79
C LYS A 23 11.63 -0.16 -19.25
N ARG A 24 10.32 0.14 -19.15
CA ARG A 24 9.78 1.45 -19.51
C ARG A 24 10.37 2.58 -18.68
N VAL A 25 10.44 2.45 -17.36
CA VAL A 25 10.94 3.55 -16.51
C VAL A 25 12.46 3.70 -16.58
N LEU A 26 13.21 2.60 -16.76
CA LEU A 26 14.65 2.67 -17.01
C LEU A 26 14.94 3.33 -18.37
N ALA A 27 14.16 3.01 -19.41
CA ALA A 27 14.28 3.68 -20.71
C ALA A 27 13.95 5.18 -20.68
N LEU A 28 13.22 5.65 -19.66
CA LEU A 28 12.97 7.07 -19.41
C LEU A 28 14.11 7.76 -18.64
N GLY A 29 15.19 7.05 -18.32
CA GLY A 29 16.35 7.57 -17.61
C GLY A 29 16.30 7.45 -16.10
N ALA A 30 15.44 6.58 -15.54
CA ALA A 30 15.50 6.25 -14.12
C ALA A 30 16.70 5.33 -13.82
N ASP A 31 17.34 5.55 -12.68
CA ASP A 31 18.47 4.75 -12.19
C ASP A 31 18.01 3.50 -11.42
N GLY A 32 16.73 3.44 -11.07
CA GLY A 32 16.17 2.30 -10.35
C GLY A 32 14.66 2.37 -10.17
N VAL A 33 14.13 1.33 -9.52
CA VAL A 33 12.71 1.17 -9.25
C VAL A 33 12.45 0.84 -7.78
N GLN A 34 11.36 1.35 -7.24
CA GLN A 34 10.83 0.95 -5.93
C GLN A 34 9.45 0.31 -6.12
N VAL A 35 9.35 -0.97 -5.74
CA VAL A 35 8.15 -1.79 -5.88
C VAL A 35 7.72 -2.25 -4.49
N ALA A 36 6.41 -2.16 -4.19
CA ALA A 36 5.88 -2.52 -2.87
C ALA A 36 4.69 -3.49 -2.96
N THR A 37 3.60 -3.10 -3.62
CA THR A 37 2.37 -3.90 -3.74
C THR A 37 2.59 -5.34 -4.20
N ARG A 38 3.52 -5.57 -5.13
CA ARG A 38 3.89 -6.90 -5.64
C ARG A 38 4.51 -7.81 -4.56
N PHE A 39 5.16 -7.21 -3.56
CA PHE A 39 5.84 -7.91 -2.47
C PHE A 39 4.91 -8.26 -1.30
N VAL A 40 3.68 -7.73 -1.25
CA VAL A 40 2.73 -8.08 -0.17
C VAL A 40 2.33 -9.56 -0.25
N THR A 41 2.08 -10.08 -1.45
CA THR A 41 1.71 -11.48 -1.68
C THR A 41 2.95 -12.35 -1.86
N THR A 42 3.98 -12.16 -1.03
CA THR A 42 5.15 -13.02 -0.98
C THR A 42 5.16 -13.92 0.25
N GLU A 43 5.82 -15.07 0.19
CA GLU A 43 6.00 -15.97 1.33
C GLU A 43 6.70 -15.26 2.50
N GLU A 44 7.71 -14.45 2.19
CA GLU A 44 8.59 -13.76 3.15
C GLU A 44 7.94 -12.53 3.79
N CYS A 45 6.85 -12.01 3.22
CA CYS A 45 6.05 -10.99 3.91
C CYS A 45 5.43 -11.60 5.18
N ASP A 46 5.70 -11.00 6.33
CA ASP A 46 5.30 -11.51 7.66
C ASP A 46 3.87 -11.15 8.07
N ALA A 47 3.14 -10.43 7.22
CA ALA A 47 1.72 -10.16 7.44
C ALA A 47 0.90 -11.45 7.42
N ASP A 48 -0.17 -11.48 8.23
CA ASP A 48 -1.11 -12.59 8.30
C ASP A 48 -1.60 -12.99 6.90
N ILE A 49 -1.79 -14.30 6.69
CA ILE A 49 -2.21 -14.86 5.40
C ILE A 49 -3.46 -14.16 4.84
N ARG A 50 -4.40 -13.77 5.71
CA ARG A 50 -5.63 -13.08 5.31
C ARG A 50 -5.37 -11.71 4.70
N TYR A 51 -4.28 -11.04 5.08
CA TYR A 51 -3.88 -9.78 4.46
C TYR A 51 -3.41 -10.01 3.01
N LYS A 52 -2.66 -11.08 2.78
CA LYS A 52 -2.21 -11.48 1.43
C LYS A 52 -3.39 -11.93 0.57
N GLU A 53 -4.30 -12.72 1.14
CA GLU A 53 -5.53 -13.18 0.48
C GLU A 53 -6.45 -12.01 0.10
N ALA A 54 -6.53 -10.96 0.93
CA ALA A 54 -7.28 -9.76 0.59
C ALA A 54 -6.75 -9.06 -0.69
N TYR A 55 -5.46 -9.16 -0.98
CA TYR A 55 -4.89 -8.66 -2.24
C TYR A 55 -5.23 -9.56 -3.42
N ILE A 56 -5.15 -10.89 -3.24
CA ILE A 56 -5.44 -11.88 -4.28
C ILE A 56 -6.92 -11.83 -4.69
N ASN A 57 -7.81 -11.62 -3.71
CA ASN A 57 -9.25 -11.58 -3.94
C ASN A 57 -9.75 -10.20 -4.38
N ALA A 58 -8.91 -9.16 -4.37
CA ALA A 58 -9.32 -7.81 -4.74
C ALA A 58 -9.55 -7.69 -6.25
N THR A 59 -10.69 -7.11 -6.62
CA THR A 59 -10.96 -6.72 -8.01
C THR A 59 -10.38 -5.34 -8.30
N LYS A 60 -10.36 -4.95 -9.58
CA LYS A 60 -9.92 -3.62 -9.99
C LYS A 60 -10.83 -2.53 -9.40
N GLU A 61 -12.12 -2.83 -9.29
CA GLU A 61 -13.16 -1.94 -8.81
C GLU A 61 -13.02 -1.63 -7.32
N ASP A 62 -12.45 -2.57 -6.55
CA ASP A 62 -12.19 -2.42 -5.11
C ASP A 62 -11.04 -1.46 -4.81
N ILE A 63 -10.21 -1.11 -5.80
CA ILE A 63 -9.06 -0.23 -5.59
C ILE A 63 -9.49 1.23 -5.68
N LYS A 64 -9.65 1.89 -4.53
CA LYS A 64 -10.13 3.28 -4.45
C LYS A 64 -9.12 4.23 -3.84
N ILE A 65 -9.25 5.51 -4.20
CA ILE A 65 -8.64 6.59 -3.44
C ILE A 65 -9.50 6.85 -2.21
N VAL A 66 -8.86 6.83 -1.04
CA VAL A 66 -9.47 7.05 0.27
C VAL A 66 -8.81 8.24 0.94
N LYS A 67 -9.50 8.84 1.92
CA LYS A 67 -8.90 9.89 2.75
C LYS A 67 -8.30 9.26 4.01
N SER A 68 -7.06 9.62 4.32
CA SER A 68 -6.45 9.33 5.61
C SER A 68 -7.19 10.09 6.72
N PRO A 69 -6.97 9.75 7.99
CA PRO A 69 -7.62 10.45 9.10
C PRO A 69 -7.33 11.95 9.15
N VAL A 70 -6.22 12.39 8.56
CA VAL A 70 -5.80 13.80 8.48
C VAL A 70 -6.14 14.44 7.12
N GLY A 71 -6.98 13.79 6.32
CA GLY A 71 -7.48 14.32 5.04
C GLY A 71 -6.55 14.16 3.84
N MET A 72 -5.39 13.51 4.00
CA MET A 72 -4.46 13.26 2.89
C MET A 72 -4.94 12.07 2.05
N PRO A 73 -4.80 12.11 0.71
CA PRO A 73 -5.21 11.00 -0.13
C PRO A 73 -4.30 9.79 0.07
N GLY A 74 -4.90 8.61 0.18
CA GLY A 74 -4.25 7.31 0.12
C GLY A 74 -4.98 6.40 -0.87
N ARG A 75 -4.43 5.23 -1.15
CA ARG A 75 -5.09 4.22 -1.98
C ARG A 75 -5.20 2.93 -1.20
N ALA A 76 -6.39 2.36 -1.16
CA ALA A 76 -6.67 1.15 -0.42
C ALA A 76 -7.58 0.20 -1.20
N ILE A 77 -7.54 -1.08 -0.81
CA ILE A 77 -8.56 -2.07 -1.16
C ILE A 77 -9.78 -1.77 -0.30
N MET A 78 -10.95 -1.63 -0.93
CA MET A 78 -12.21 -1.43 -0.23
C MET A 78 -12.61 -2.69 0.54
N ASN A 79 -13.12 -2.47 1.74
CA ASN A 79 -13.67 -3.47 2.65
C ASN A 79 -14.75 -2.81 3.52
N SER A 80 -15.40 -3.60 4.37
CA SER A 80 -16.44 -3.13 5.30
C SER A 80 -15.96 -1.98 6.19
N PHE A 81 -14.71 -2.01 6.66
CA PHE A 81 -14.10 -0.90 7.42
C PHE A 81 -14.09 0.40 6.64
N MET A 82 -13.57 0.39 5.41
CA MET A 82 -13.46 1.59 4.61
C MET A 82 -14.83 2.10 4.14
N GLU A 83 -15.79 1.22 3.88
CA GLU A 83 -17.17 1.60 3.59
C GLU A 83 -17.81 2.38 4.74
N ARG A 84 -17.65 1.89 5.98
CA ARG A 84 -18.10 2.57 7.21
C ARG A 84 -17.45 3.92 7.39
N VAL A 85 -16.13 4.00 7.25
CA VAL A 85 -15.40 5.27 7.33
C VAL A 85 -15.89 6.26 6.27
N MET A 86 -16.12 5.79 5.04
CA MET A 86 -16.55 6.63 3.93
C MET A 86 -18.03 7.05 4.02
N SER A 87 -18.87 6.32 4.75
CA SER A 87 -20.24 6.74 5.09
C SER A 87 -20.30 7.79 6.20
N GLY A 88 -19.14 8.18 6.76
CA GLY A 88 -19.02 9.22 7.79
C GLY A 88 -18.98 8.69 9.22
N GLU A 89 -18.88 7.37 9.41
CA GLU A 89 -18.75 6.78 10.74
C GLU A 89 -17.44 7.21 11.41
N LYS A 90 -17.53 7.62 12.69
CA LYS A 90 -16.36 7.77 13.57
C LYS A 90 -16.10 6.46 14.29
N VAL A 91 -15.10 5.72 13.82
CA VAL A 91 -14.73 4.42 14.38
C VAL A 91 -13.93 4.63 15.68
N PRO A 92 -14.35 3.99 16.80
CA PRO A 92 -13.59 4.02 18.05
C PRO A 92 -12.17 3.50 17.84
N HIS A 93 -11.20 4.13 18.51
CA HIS A 93 -9.80 3.77 18.38
C HIS A 93 -9.13 3.66 19.75
N SER A 94 -7.99 2.97 19.78
CA SER A 94 -7.15 2.82 20.95
C SER A 94 -6.50 4.16 21.36
N PRO A 95 -5.89 4.28 22.56
CA PRO A 95 -5.15 5.48 22.92
C PRO A 95 -4.14 5.89 21.83
N CYS A 96 -4.02 7.20 21.61
CA CYS A 96 -3.27 7.74 20.48
C CYS A 96 -1.80 7.27 20.44
N HIS A 97 -1.38 6.71 19.30
CA HIS A 97 -0.01 6.25 19.04
C HIS A 97 0.99 7.35 18.72
N ARG A 98 0.55 8.61 18.55
CA ARG A 98 1.38 9.77 18.16
C ARG A 98 2.18 9.54 16.87
N CYS A 99 1.61 8.80 15.92
CA CYS A 99 2.25 8.44 14.65
C CYS A 99 2.35 9.59 13.63
N LEU A 100 1.46 10.58 13.71
CA LEU A 100 1.38 11.71 12.79
C LEU A 100 1.41 13.03 13.55
N ALA A 101 2.31 13.93 13.13
CA ALA A 101 2.56 15.21 13.82
C ALA A 101 1.33 16.15 13.89
N LYS A 102 0.41 16.07 12.92
CA LYS A 102 -0.76 16.94 12.79
C LYS A 102 -2.09 16.19 12.96
N CYS A 103 -2.08 15.07 13.69
CA CYS A 103 -3.29 14.31 13.96
C CYS A 103 -3.98 14.82 15.23
N ASP A 104 -5.30 14.99 15.16
CA ASP A 104 -6.15 15.31 16.31
C ASP A 104 -7.07 14.12 16.64
N PRO A 105 -6.72 13.29 17.64
CA PRO A 105 -7.49 12.10 17.99
C PRO A 105 -8.97 12.37 18.32
N ALA A 106 -9.33 13.58 18.75
CA ALA A 106 -10.72 13.89 19.05
C ALA A 106 -11.59 14.06 17.78
N ASN A 107 -10.97 14.35 16.64
CA ASN A 107 -11.65 14.77 15.43
C ASN A 107 -11.40 13.86 14.22
N ILE A 108 -10.55 12.85 14.33
CA ILE A 108 -10.33 11.87 13.27
C ILE A 108 -11.50 10.88 13.12
N PRO A 109 -11.82 10.43 11.88
CA PRO A 109 -12.84 9.42 11.65
C PRO A 109 -12.41 8.00 12.05
N TYR A 110 -11.11 7.74 12.10
CA TYR A 110 -10.51 6.47 12.54
C TYR A 110 -9.03 6.69 12.84
N CYS A 111 -8.38 5.79 13.57
CA CYS A 111 -6.93 5.82 13.77
C CYS A 111 -6.21 5.01 12.67
N ILE A 112 -5.29 5.66 11.93
CA ILE A 112 -4.56 5.01 10.84
C ILE A 112 -3.69 3.86 11.35
N THR A 113 -3.06 4.02 12.51
CA THR A 113 -2.17 3.01 13.09
C THR A 113 -2.96 1.78 13.52
N ASP A 114 -4.13 1.95 14.12
CA ASP A 114 -5.01 0.82 14.46
C ASP A 114 -5.44 0.06 13.21
N GLY A 115 -5.82 0.77 12.15
CA GLY A 115 -6.16 0.18 10.85
C GLY A 115 -5.01 -0.65 10.25
N LEU A 116 -3.78 -0.15 10.33
CA LEU A 116 -2.59 -0.87 9.85
C LEU A 116 -2.21 -2.07 10.74
N ILE A 117 -2.39 -1.96 12.06
CA ILE A 117 -2.19 -3.07 12.99
C ILE A 117 -3.22 -4.18 12.74
N ASN A 118 -4.48 -3.82 12.49
CA ASN A 118 -5.52 -4.77 12.12
C ASN A 118 -5.18 -5.48 10.81
N ALA A 119 -4.63 -4.75 9.82
CA ALA A 119 -4.20 -5.32 8.56
C ALA A 119 -3.13 -6.40 8.75
N VAL A 120 -2.01 -6.09 9.42
CA VAL A 120 -0.91 -7.04 9.61
C VAL A 120 -1.32 -8.26 10.46
N LYS A 121 -2.30 -8.11 11.35
CA LYS A 121 -2.87 -9.19 12.18
C LYS A 121 -4.01 -9.98 11.52
N GLY A 122 -4.37 -9.67 10.28
CA GLY A 122 -5.43 -10.38 9.54
C GLY A 122 -6.85 -10.07 9.99
N ASN A 123 -7.08 -8.98 10.74
CA ASN A 123 -8.42 -8.48 11.09
C ASN A 123 -8.97 -7.62 9.94
N ILE A 124 -9.20 -8.27 8.79
CA ILE A 124 -9.46 -7.60 7.51
C ILE A 124 -10.73 -6.75 7.53
N GLU A 125 -11.76 -7.15 8.28
CA GLU A 125 -13.02 -6.40 8.41
C GLU A 125 -12.87 -5.06 9.14
N ASN A 126 -11.77 -4.85 9.87
CA ASN A 126 -11.48 -3.61 10.61
C ASN A 126 -10.12 -3.01 10.19
N ALA A 127 -9.60 -3.42 9.03
CA ALA A 127 -8.26 -3.07 8.57
C ALA A 127 -8.27 -1.94 7.54
N LEU A 128 -7.21 -1.13 7.55
CA LEU A 128 -6.87 -0.25 6.44
C LEU A 128 -5.89 -0.98 5.51
N LEU A 129 -6.37 -1.38 4.34
CA LEU A 129 -5.61 -2.18 3.37
C LEU A 129 -4.95 -1.30 2.31
N PHE A 130 -3.93 -0.52 2.69
CA PHE A 130 -3.25 0.37 1.72
C PHE A 130 -2.57 -0.41 0.62
N CYS A 131 -2.79 -0.03 -0.63
CA CYS A 131 -2.32 -0.76 -1.79
C CYS A 131 -1.99 0.17 -2.98
N GLY A 132 -1.30 -0.38 -3.98
CA GLY A 132 -1.04 0.27 -5.25
C GLY A 132 -2.18 0.07 -6.25
N ALA A 133 -2.22 0.88 -7.31
CA ALA A 133 -3.28 0.83 -8.32
C ALA A 133 -3.41 -0.53 -9.04
N LYS A 134 -2.35 -1.34 -9.01
CA LYS A 134 -2.28 -2.66 -9.65
C LYS A 134 -2.40 -3.81 -8.64
N ALA A 135 -2.88 -3.57 -7.41
CA ALA A 135 -3.00 -4.62 -6.39
C ALA A 135 -3.88 -5.81 -6.83
N TYR A 136 -4.97 -5.51 -7.56
CA TYR A 136 -5.89 -6.51 -8.13
C TYR A 136 -5.26 -7.49 -9.13
N ARG A 137 -4.00 -7.26 -9.55
CA ARG A 137 -3.28 -8.19 -10.44
C ARG A 137 -2.63 -9.34 -9.68
N ALA A 138 -2.71 -9.37 -8.35
CA ALA A 138 -2.12 -10.44 -7.55
C ALA A 138 -2.98 -11.70 -7.71
N GLU A 139 -2.39 -12.81 -8.12
CA GLU A 139 -3.14 -14.05 -8.42
C GLU A 139 -2.77 -15.20 -7.47
N LYS A 140 -1.60 -15.11 -6.83
CA LYS A 140 -1.04 -16.15 -5.97
C LYS A 140 -0.01 -15.57 -5.01
N ILE A 141 0.35 -16.37 -4.02
CA ILE A 141 1.52 -16.12 -3.17
C ILE A 141 2.74 -16.67 -3.91
N GLU A 142 3.80 -15.86 -3.99
CA GLU A 142 5.05 -16.18 -4.68
C GLU A 142 6.24 -15.99 -3.72
N THR A 143 7.46 -16.38 -4.10
CA THR A 143 8.65 -16.01 -3.29
C THR A 143 9.16 -14.62 -3.69
N VAL A 144 9.85 -13.93 -2.78
CA VAL A 144 10.57 -12.68 -3.11
C VAL A 144 11.52 -12.90 -4.27
N LYS A 145 12.20 -14.06 -4.31
CA LYS A 145 13.12 -14.43 -5.40
C LYS A 145 12.40 -14.44 -6.75
N ASP A 146 11.25 -15.10 -6.84
CA ASP A 146 10.49 -15.21 -8.10
C ASP A 146 9.95 -13.84 -8.54
N VAL A 147 9.48 -13.02 -7.59
CA VAL A 147 9.05 -11.65 -7.87
C VAL A 147 10.19 -10.80 -8.43
N VAL A 148 11.39 -10.86 -7.82
CA VAL A 148 12.57 -10.13 -8.32
C VAL A 148 12.97 -10.63 -9.71
N GLN A 149 13.01 -11.95 -9.94
CA GLN A 149 13.31 -12.50 -11.26
C GLN A 149 12.30 -12.05 -12.31
N ALA A 150 11.00 -12.07 -12.00
CA ALA A 150 9.95 -11.63 -12.90
C ALA A 150 10.00 -10.12 -13.22
N LEU A 151 10.50 -9.29 -12.30
CA LEU A 151 10.68 -7.85 -12.52
C LEU A 151 11.84 -7.53 -13.48
N PHE A 152 12.84 -8.42 -13.59
CA PHE A 152 14.04 -8.20 -14.41
C PHE A 152 14.21 -9.21 -15.56
N ALA A 153 13.17 -9.99 -15.85
CA ALA A 153 13.11 -10.89 -17.01
C ALA A 153 12.98 -10.14 -18.36
#